data_AF-A0A4Q2JXK4-F1
#
_entry.id   AF-A0A4Q2JXK4-F1
#
_cell.length_a   1.000
_cell.length_b   1.000
_cell.length_c   1.000
_cell.angle_alpha   90.00
_cell.angle_beta   90.00
_cell.angle_gamma   90.00
#
_symmetry.space_group_name_H-M   'P 1'
#
loop_
_entity.id
_entity.type
_entity.pdbx_description
1 polymer ?
#
loop_
_entity_poly.entity_id
_entity_poly.type
_entity_poly.pdbx_seq_one_letter_code
_entity_poly.pdbx_strand_id
1 'polypeptide(L)'
;MTQRNPMNERYTTDNHKGATRKSAASAKPVTKAASSVRIQPTEKTPQQKKAERKQQRAKQQERDRQFYNPPTAEYKRLRKIWWVCLIAAIVLTCLSFAGNSFGMPAAATYVTLALAYVAIIAALYIDFAKCRKARQKYADEVLSHPSKEQRAAEKKAKADQRAAEKKAAETPAEPEPKKKGLFGFGKKKDQ
;
A
#
# COMPACT_ATOMS: atom_id res chain seq x y z
N MET A 1 -32.78 20.94 48.82
CA MET A 1 -32.47 19.89 47.83
C MET A 1 -32.07 20.57 46.54
N THR A 2 -30.85 20.35 46.02
CA THR A 2 -30.43 20.95 44.76
C THR A 2 -30.93 20.09 43.60
N GLN A 3 -31.76 20.68 42.74
CA GLN A 3 -32.28 20.01 41.55
C GLN A 3 -31.11 19.84 40.56
N ARG A 4 -30.79 18.59 40.20
CA ARG A 4 -29.68 18.31 39.29
C ARG A 4 -30.09 18.66 37.86
N ASN A 5 -29.17 19.22 37.09
CA ASN A 5 -29.40 19.60 35.71
C ASN A 5 -29.76 18.35 34.86
N PRO A 6 -30.99 18.27 34.29
CA PRO A 6 -31.43 17.12 33.51
C PRO A 6 -30.72 16.99 32.15
N MET A 7 -30.01 18.03 31.71
CA MET A 7 -29.27 18.05 30.43
C MET A 7 -27.79 17.68 30.58
N ASN A 8 -27.35 17.16 31.73
CA ASN A 8 -25.97 16.70 31.87
C ASN A 8 -25.75 15.41 31.05
N GLU A 9 -24.74 15.45 30.18
CA GLU A 9 -24.34 14.35 29.29
C GLU A 9 -24.15 13.02 30.04
N ARG A 10 -23.71 13.09 31.31
CA ARG A 10 -23.56 11.91 32.18
C ARG A 10 -24.86 11.12 32.39
N TYR A 11 -26.02 11.76 32.24
CA TYR A 11 -27.34 11.15 32.44
C TYR A 11 -28.09 10.89 31.13
N THR A 12 -27.67 11.49 30.01
CA THR A 12 -28.34 11.35 28.71
C THR A 12 -27.69 10.30 27.80
N THR A 13 -26.44 9.92 28.05
CA THR A 13 -25.78 8.87 27.28
C THR A 13 -26.03 7.49 27.88
N ASP A 14 -26.64 6.58 27.12
CA ASP A 14 -26.90 5.16 27.47
C ASP A 14 -25.62 4.30 27.59
N ASN A 15 -24.44 4.93 27.58
CA ASN A 15 -23.16 4.27 27.77
C ASN A 15 -22.78 4.23 29.25
N HIS A 16 -23.47 3.39 30.02
CA HIS A 16 -23.04 3.01 31.38
C HIS A 16 -21.80 2.10 31.35
N LYS A 17 -20.68 2.59 30.81
CA LYS A 17 -19.37 1.96 30.99
C LYS A 17 -18.73 2.47 32.27
N GLY A 18 -19.19 1.93 33.40
CA GLY A 18 -18.47 2.02 34.65
C GLY A 18 -17.12 1.30 34.51
N ALA A 19 -16.02 2.04 34.44
CA ALA A 19 -14.68 1.47 34.50
C ALA A 19 -14.40 1.03 35.95
N THR A 20 -14.81 -0.18 36.32
CA THR A 20 -14.31 -0.82 37.54
C THR A 20 -12.88 -1.30 37.28
N ARG A 21 -11.94 -0.80 38.10
CA ARG A 21 -10.52 -1.21 38.06
C ARG A 21 -10.45 -2.69 38.43
N LYS A 22 -10.02 -3.56 37.51
CA LYS A 22 -9.85 -5.00 37.77
C LYS A 22 -8.87 -5.21 38.94
N SER A 23 -9.34 -5.78 40.05
CA SER A 23 -8.48 -6.09 41.20
C SER A 23 -7.43 -7.15 40.83
N ALA A 24 -6.22 -6.97 41.36
CA ALA A 24 -5.03 -7.82 41.16
C ALA A 24 -5.25 -9.30 41.55
N ALA A 25 -6.30 -9.60 42.31
CA ALA A 25 -6.68 -10.95 42.71
C ALA A 25 -7.27 -11.82 41.56
N SER A 26 -7.55 -11.26 40.38
CA SER A 26 -8.02 -12.04 39.22
C SER A 26 -6.91 -12.59 38.32
N ALA A 27 -5.64 -12.31 38.62
CA ALA A 27 -4.49 -12.81 37.88
C ALA A 27 -4.21 -14.28 38.26
N LYS A 28 -4.90 -15.23 37.62
CA LYS A 28 -4.52 -16.64 37.64
C LYS A 28 -3.12 -16.81 37.02
N PRO A 29 -2.25 -17.69 37.55
CA PRO A 29 -0.94 -17.92 36.96
C PRO A 29 -1.09 -18.47 35.54
N VAL A 30 -0.57 -17.74 34.56
CA VAL A 30 -0.52 -18.17 33.16
C VAL A 30 0.54 -19.27 33.05
N THR A 31 0.12 -20.52 32.95
CA THR A 31 1.04 -21.64 32.73
C THR A 31 1.64 -21.56 31.32
N LYS A 32 2.97 -21.60 31.22
CA LYS A 32 3.73 -21.46 29.96
C LYS A 32 3.40 -22.52 28.90
N ALA A 33 2.80 -23.65 29.28
CA ALA A 33 2.52 -24.79 28.40
C ALA A 33 1.44 -24.51 27.33
N ALA A 34 0.57 -23.52 27.54
CA ALA A 34 -0.47 -23.15 26.57
C ALA A 34 -0.09 -21.95 25.67
N SER A 35 1.13 -21.40 25.82
CA SER A 35 1.58 -20.22 25.05
C SER A 35 1.98 -20.52 23.59
N SER A 36 2.02 -21.80 23.21
CA SER A 36 2.36 -22.24 21.85
C SER A 36 1.18 -22.16 20.88
N VAL A 37 -0.05 -22.04 21.35
CA VAL A 37 -1.23 -21.84 20.48
C VAL A 37 -1.49 -20.35 20.34
N ARG A 38 -0.71 -19.68 19.48
CA ARG A 38 -1.04 -18.31 19.04
C ARG A 38 -2.31 -18.38 18.20
N ILE A 39 -3.44 -18.00 18.81
CA ILE A 39 -4.65 -17.62 18.08
C ILE A 39 -4.29 -16.34 17.31
N GLN A 40 -3.93 -16.51 16.04
CA GLN A 40 -3.74 -15.37 15.15
C GLN A 40 -5.09 -14.64 15.07
N PRO A 41 -5.17 -13.34 15.41
CA PRO A 41 -6.39 -12.59 15.19
C PRO A 41 -6.72 -12.63 13.70
N THR A 42 -7.95 -13.05 13.37
CA THR A 42 -8.46 -13.11 12.00
C THR A 42 -8.50 -11.72 11.34
N GLU A 43 -8.50 -10.65 12.15
CA GLU A 43 -8.43 -9.27 11.67
C GLU A 43 -7.00 -8.74 11.65
N LYS A 44 -6.57 -8.33 10.45
CA LYS A 44 -5.28 -7.65 10.26
C LYS A 44 -5.25 -6.35 11.02
N THR A 45 -4.19 -6.14 11.80
CA THR A 45 -3.98 -4.89 12.52
C THR A 45 -3.91 -3.70 11.54
N PRO A 46 -4.27 -2.48 11.97
CA PRO A 46 -4.17 -1.30 11.12
C PRO A 46 -2.74 -1.06 10.59
N GLN A 47 -1.71 -1.49 11.34
CA GLN A 47 -0.32 -1.45 10.89
C GLN A 47 -0.03 -2.47 9.77
N GLN A 48 -0.55 -3.69 9.87
CA GLN A 48 -0.44 -4.70 8.81
C GLN A 48 -1.17 -4.26 7.53
N LYS A 49 -2.38 -3.69 7.62
CA LYS A 49 -3.12 -3.16 6.46
C LYS A 49 -2.34 -2.02 5.77
N LYS A 50 -1.69 -1.14 6.53
CA LYS A 50 -0.82 -0.08 5.97
C LYS A 50 0.40 -0.66 5.26
N ALA A 51 1.06 -1.66 5.85
CA ALA A 51 2.21 -2.33 5.25
C ALA A 51 1.82 -3.02 3.93
N GLU A 52 0.70 -3.74 3.90
CA GLU A 52 0.19 -4.38 2.69
C GLU A 52 -0.15 -3.38 1.59
N ARG A 53 -0.81 -2.26 1.94
CA ARG A 53 -1.12 -1.21 0.96
C ARG A 53 0.15 -0.56 0.39
N LYS A 54 1.20 -0.40 1.20
CA LYS A 54 2.51 0.09 0.73
C LYS A 54 3.18 -0.91 -0.22
N GLN A 55 3.14 -2.20 0.11
CA GLN A 55 3.67 -3.26 -0.77
C GLN A 55 2.87 -3.36 -2.08
N GLN A 56 1.54 -3.24 -2.04
CA GLN A 56 0.70 -3.22 -3.24
C GLN A 56 1.01 -2.03 -4.13
N ARG A 57 1.21 -0.84 -3.54
CA ARG A 57 1.65 0.36 -4.29
C ARG A 57 3.03 0.16 -4.92
N ALA A 58 3.99 -0.41 -4.19
CA ALA A 58 5.32 -0.70 -4.73
C ALA A 58 5.24 -1.66 -5.93
N LYS A 59 4.48 -2.77 -5.80
CA LYS A 59 4.23 -3.71 -6.91
C LYS A 59 3.52 -3.06 -8.10
N GLN A 60 2.61 -2.13 -7.86
CA GLN A 60 1.97 -1.36 -8.93
C GLN A 60 2.95 -0.40 -9.62
N GLN A 61 3.84 0.26 -8.86
CA GLN A 61 4.87 1.13 -9.42
C GLN A 61 5.90 0.35 -10.24
N GLU A 62 6.32 -0.83 -9.78
CA GLU A 62 7.18 -1.73 -10.54
C GLU A 62 6.53 -2.16 -11.86
N ARG A 63 5.23 -2.52 -11.81
CA ARG A 63 4.45 -2.83 -13.02
C ARG A 63 4.35 -1.63 -13.96
N ASP A 64 4.01 -0.45 -13.45
CA ASP A 64 3.91 0.79 -14.24
C ASP A 64 5.26 1.16 -14.89
N ARG A 65 6.39 0.87 -14.22
CA ARG A 65 7.75 1.09 -14.75
C ARG A 65 8.11 0.07 -15.83
N GLN A 66 7.81 -1.20 -15.62
CA GLN A 66 8.11 -2.27 -16.57
C GLN A 66 7.31 -2.12 -17.87
N PHE A 67 6.07 -1.64 -17.78
CA PHE A 67 5.16 -1.44 -18.91
C PHE A 67 4.92 0.04 -19.21
N TYR A 68 5.95 0.88 -19.03
CA TYR A 68 5.82 2.33 -19.22
C TYR A 68 5.41 2.72 -20.65
N ASN A 69 6.00 2.04 -21.66
CA ASN A 69 5.70 2.22 -23.08
C ASN A 69 5.19 0.91 -23.70
N PRO A 70 3.90 0.58 -23.53
CA PRO A 70 3.34 -0.61 -24.14
C PRO A 70 3.30 -0.46 -25.67
N PRO A 71 3.69 -1.47 -26.45
CA PRO A 71 3.71 -1.43 -27.92
C PRO A 71 2.31 -1.58 -28.54
N THR A 72 1.23 -1.18 -27.86
CA THR A 72 -0.14 -1.30 -28.38
C THR A 72 -0.51 -0.13 -29.29
N ALA A 73 -1.26 -0.40 -30.36
CA ALA A 73 -1.74 0.64 -31.27
C ALA A 73 -2.68 1.64 -30.57
N GLU A 74 -3.49 1.17 -29.62
CA GLU A 74 -4.39 2.00 -28.81
C GLU A 74 -3.60 3.04 -27.98
N TYR A 75 -2.55 2.60 -27.27
CA TYR A 75 -1.72 3.51 -26.48
C TYR A 75 -1.03 4.56 -27.36
N LYS A 76 -0.49 4.16 -28.52
CA LYS A 76 0.13 5.10 -29.47
C LYS A 76 -0.86 6.15 -29.98
N ARG A 77 -2.11 5.76 -30.28
CA ARG A 77 -3.17 6.71 -30.68
C ARG A 77 -3.52 7.67 -29.55
N LEU A 78 -3.72 7.17 -28.33
CA LEU A 78 -3.98 7.98 -27.13
C LEU A 78 -2.84 8.97 -26.87
N ARG A 79 -1.59 8.53 -27.01
CA ARG A 79 -0.40 9.36 -26.84
C ARG A 79 -0.31 10.45 -27.89
N LYS A 80 -0.67 10.18 -29.15
CA LYS A 80 -0.75 11.20 -30.20
C LYS A 80 -1.82 12.25 -29.88
N ILE A 81 -3.02 11.83 -29.47
CA ILE A 81 -4.10 12.76 -29.09
C ILE A 81 -3.67 13.61 -27.90
N TRP A 82 -3.03 13.01 -26.89
CA TRP A 82 -2.47 13.75 -25.76
C TRP A 82 -1.46 14.82 -26.19
N TRP A 83 -0.53 14.48 -27.09
CA TRP A 83 0.44 15.43 -27.62
C TRP A 83 -0.25 16.54 -28.42
N VAL A 84 -1.26 16.22 -29.24
CA VAL A 84 -2.04 17.21 -29.97
C VAL A 84 -2.75 18.17 -29.00
N CYS A 85 -3.37 17.66 -27.93
CA CYS A 85 -3.99 18.51 -26.91
C CYS A 85 -2.97 19.42 -26.21
N LEU A 86 -1.77 18.92 -25.90
CA LEU A 86 -0.71 19.75 -25.30
C LEU A 86 -0.19 20.81 -26.25
N ILE A 87 0.06 20.47 -27.51
CA ILE A 87 0.51 21.44 -28.51
C ILE A 87 -0.57 22.50 -28.72
N ALA A 88 -1.84 22.10 -28.84
CA ALA A 88 -2.96 23.03 -28.95
C ALA A 88 -3.04 23.97 -27.73
N ALA A 89 -2.86 23.45 -26.51
CA ALA A 89 -2.85 24.27 -25.30
C ALA A 89 -1.71 25.31 -25.30
N ILE A 90 -0.51 24.91 -25.74
CA ILE A 90 0.64 25.82 -25.85
C ILE A 90 0.34 26.90 -26.89
N VAL A 91 -0.13 26.51 -28.09
CA VAL A 91 -0.47 27.44 -29.17
C VAL A 91 -1.55 28.43 -28.73
N LEU A 92 -2.63 27.97 -28.10
CA LEU A 92 -3.70 28.85 -27.59
C LEU A 92 -3.21 29.80 -26.50
N THR A 93 -2.33 29.32 -25.61
CA THR A 93 -1.70 30.19 -24.61
C THR A 93 -0.87 31.28 -25.29
N CYS A 94 0.02 30.92 -26.21
CA CYS A 94 0.82 31.89 -26.96
C CYS A 94 -0.06 32.88 -27.74
N LEU A 95 -1.14 32.39 -28.37
CA LEU A 95 -2.10 33.22 -29.11
C LEU A 95 -2.84 34.20 -28.21
N SER A 96 -3.20 33.79 -26.99
CA SER A 96 -3.81 34.69 -25.99
C SER A 96 -2.87 35.83 -25.60
N PHE A 97 -1.58 35.54 -25.39
CA PHE A 97 -0.58 36.55 -25.03
C PHE A 97 -0.28 37.48 -26.21
N ALA A 98 -0.03 36.92 -27.39
CA ALA A 98 0.21 37.70 -28.60
C ALA A 98 -1.00 38.57 -28.96
N GLY A 99 -2.20 38.00 -28.87
CA GLY A 99 -3.46 38.71 -29.08
C GLY A 99 -3.64 39.92 -28.18
N ASN A 100 -3.25 39.79 -26.91
CA ASN A 100 -3.25 40.90 -25.98
C ASN A 100 -2.26 42.01 -26.41
N SER A 101 -1.10 41.65 -26.97
CA SER A 101 -0.11 42.61 -27.49
C SER A 101 -0.51 43.26 -28.81
N PHE A 102 -1.29 42.58 -29.67
CA PHE A 102 -1.76 43.09 -30.96
C PHE A 102 -3.11 43.81 -30.90
N GLY A 103 -3.65 44.06 -29.71
CA GLY A 103 -4.88 44.83 -29.51
C GLY A 103 -6.18 44.05 -29.73
N MET A 104 -6.17 42.72 -29.61
CA MET A 104 -7.43 41.96 -29.59
C MET A 104 -8.31 42.39 -28.40
N PRO A 105 -9.65 42.35 -28.54
CA PRO A 105 -10.55 42.64 -27.42
C PRO A 105 -10.26 41.75 -26.22
N ALA A 106 -10.29 42.31 -25.01
CA ALA A 106 -9.99 41.56 -23.78
C ALA A 106 -10.89 40.31 -23.60
N ALA A 107 -12.15 40.38 -24.01
CA ALA A 107 -13.03 39.22 -23.99
C ALA A 107 -12.51 38.07 -24.86
N ALA A 108 -11.97 38.37 -26.05
CA ALA A 108 -11.44 37.36 -26.97
C ALA A 108 -10.18 36.69 -26.41
N THR A 109 -9.29 37.44 -25.74
CA THR A 109 -8.09 36.88 -25.11
C THR A 109 -8.48 35.97 -23.93
N TYR A 110 -9.41 36.39 -23.08
CA TYR A 110 -9.90 35.55 -21.98
C TYR A 110 -10.60 34.27 -22.45
N VAL A 111 -11.39 34.34 -23.53
CA VAL A 111 -12.01 33.14 -24.13
C VAL A 111 -10.94 32.19 -24.67
N THR A 112 -9.94 32.73 -25.36
CA THR A 112 -8.82 31.93 -25.89
C THR A 112 -8.04 31.24 -24.76
N LEU A 113 -7.81 31.97 -23.67
CA LEU A 113 -7.17 31.43 -22.47
C LEU A 113 -8.02 30.34 -21.81
N ALA A 114 -9.34 30.55 -21.70
CA ALA A 114 -10.26 29.54 -21.18
C ALA A 114 -10.23 28.26 -22.02
N LEU A 115 -10.20 28.37 -23.36
CA LEU A 115 -10.03 27.23 -24.26
C LEU A 115 -8.70 26.51 -24.05
N ALA A 116 -7.61 27.24 -23.79
CA ALA A 116 -6.32 26.65 -23.45
C ALA A 116 -6.41 25.79 -22.19
N TYR A 117 -7.08 26.28 -21.12
CA TYR A 117 -7.30 25.50 -19.90
C TYR A 117 -8.14 24.24 -20.14
N VAL A 118 -9.19 24.32 -20.98
CA VAL A 118 -9.97 23.15 -21.37
C VAL A 118 -9.09 22.11 -22.08
N ALA A 119 -8.20 22.53 -22.97
CA ALA A 119 -7.25 21.62 -23.64
C ALA A 119 -6.27 20.98 -22.65
N ILE A 120 -5.80 21.71 -21.65
CA ILE A 120 -4.93 21.18 -20.57
C ILE A 120 -5.69 20.13 -19.75
N ILE A 121 -6.91 20.43 -19.30
CA ILE A 121 -7.73 19.50 -18.53
C ILE A 121 -8.00 18.22 -19.34
N ALA A 122 -8.33 18.36 -20.63
CA ALA A 122 -8.51 17.24 -21.53
C ALA A 122 -7.23 16.39 -21.66
N ALA A 123 -6.06 17.02 -21.79
CA ALA A 123 -4.77 16.32 -21.82
C ALA A 123 -4.52 15.54 -20.52
N LEU A 124 -4.75 16.14 -19.35
CA LEU A 124 -4.61 15.47 -18.05
C LEU A 124 -5.56 14.27 -17.92
N TYR A 125 -6.82 14.43 -18.33
CA TYR A 125 -7.80 13.33 -18.33
C TYR A 125 -7.35 12.17 -19.22
N ILE A 126 -6.86 12.46 -20.44
CA ILE A 126 -6.36 11.44 -21.36
C ILE A 126 -5.16 10.70 -20.76
N ASP A 127 -4.21 11.40 -20.14
CA ASP A 127 -3.01 10.79 -19.56
C ASP A 127 -3.34 9.92 -18.33
N PHE A 128 -4.09 10.47 -17.38
CA PHE A 128 -4.36 9.78 -16.12
C PHE A 128 -5.43 8.71 -16.24
N ALA A 129 -6.50 8.93 -17.02
CA ALA A 129 -7.59 7.97 -17.10
C ALA A 129 -7.38 6.96 -18.23
N LYS A 130 -7.11 7.43 -19.46
CA LYS A 130 -7.08 6.55 -20.63
C LYS A 130 -5.71 5.90 -20.84
N CYS A 131 -4.61 6.66 -20.85
CA CYS A 131 -3.26 6.11 -21.01
C CYS A 131 -2.89 5.17 -19.85
N ARG A 132 -3.25 5.51 -18.60
CA ARG A 132 -3.04 4.62 -17.46
C ARG A 132 -3.80 3.32 -17.59
N LYS A 133 -5.08 3.34 -17.97
CA LYS A 133 -5.88 2.13 -18.19
C LYS A 133 -5.33 1.28 -19.33
N ALA A 134 -4.88 1.89 -20.43
CA ALA A 134 -4.27 1.16 -21.54
C ALA A 134 -2.96 0.45 -21.13
N ARG A 135 -2.12 1.09 -20.30
CA ARG A 135 -0.92 0.46 -19.71
C ARG A 135 -1.27 -0.71 -18.79
N GLN A 136 -2.28 -0.54 -17.95
CA GLN A 136 -2.72 -1.57 -17.01
C GLN A 136 -3.26 -2.80 -17.75
N LYS A 137 -4.11 -2.61 -18.77
CA LYS A 137 -4.61 -3.72 -19.61
C LYS A 137 -3.46 -4.52 -20.22
N TYR A 138 -2.48 -3.84 -20.81
CA TYR A 138 -1.32 -4.51 -21.39
C TYR A 138 -0.48 -5.24 -20.35
N ALA A 139 -0.26 -4.62 -19.18
CA ALA A 139 0.43 -5.27 -18.07
C ALA A 139 -0.30 -6.54 -17.61
N ASP A 140 -1.63 -6.48 -17.48
CA ASP A 140 -2.43 -7.62 -17.07
C ASP A 140 -2.43 -8.74 -18.13
N GLU A 141 -2.46 -8.41 -19.43
CA GLU A 141 -2.34 -9.38 -20.53
C GLU A 141 -0.96 -10.07 -20.56
N VAL A 142 0.12 -9.32 -20.39
CA VAL A 142 1.48 -9.91 -20.35
C VAL A 142 1.67 -10.78 -19.12
N LEU A 143 1.13 -10.36 -17.97
CA LEU A 143 1.22 -11.13 -16.72
C LEU A 143 0.29 -12.35 -16.70
N SER A 144 -0.86 -12.31 -17.37
CA SER A 144 -1.78 -13.44 -17.46
C SER A 144 -1.30 -14.51 -18.45
N HIS A 145 -0.49 -14.12 -19.44
CA HIS A 145 0.17 -15.03 -20.37
C HIS A 145 1.69 -15.07 -20.15
N PRO A 146 2.17 -15.64 -19.02
CA PRO A 146 3.60 -15.72 -18.77
C PRO A 146 4.26 -16.58 -19.85
N SER A 147 5.39 -16.09 -20.36
CA SER A 147 6.15 -16.76 -21.42
C SER A 147 6.65 -18.14 -20.97
N LYS A 148 6.99 -19.03 -21.91
CA LYS A 148 7.52 -20.38 -21.59
C LYS A 148 8.74 -20.30 -20.67
N GLU A 149 9.59 -19.30 -20.86
CA GLU A 149 10.77 -19.05 -20.03
C GLU A 149 10.40 -18.62 -18.61
N GLN A 150 9.43 -17.73 -18.45
CA GLN A 150 8.93 -17.31 -17.15
C GLN A 150 8.31 -18.49 -16.38
N ARG A 151 7.54 -19.35 -17.06
CA ARG A 151 7.00 -20.58 -16.48
C ARG A 151 8.09 -21.58 -16.08
N ALA A 152 9.14 -21.72 -16.89
CA ALA A 152 10.27 -22.58 -16.58
C ALA A 152 11.08 -22.06 -15.38
N ALA A 153 11.33 -20.75 -15.32
CA ALA A 153 11.98 -20.09 -14.20
C ALA A 153 11.15 -20.22 -12.92
N GLU A 154 9.83 -20.07 -12.99
CA GLU A 154 8.94 -20.25 -11.84
C GLU A 154 8.96 -21.70 -11.33
N LYS A 155 8.93 -22.69 -12.24
CA LYS A 155 9.07 -24.11 -11.86
C LYS A 155 10.42 -24.39 -11.18
N LYS A 156 11.52 -23.83 -11.71
CA LYS A 156 12.85 -23.96 -11.09
C LYS A 156 12.89 -23.30 -9.71
N ALA A 157 12.45 -22.04 -9.59
CA ALA A 157 12.40 -21.35 -8.31
C ALA A 157 11.54 -22.09 -7.27
N LYS A 158 10.41 -22.66 -7.68
CA LYS A 158 9.57 -23.48 -6.80
C LYS A 158 10.23 -24.81 -6.41
N ALA A 159 11.00 -25.41 -7.30
CA ALA A 159 11.81 -26.60 -6.99
C ALA A 159 12.95 -26.26 -6.02
N ASP A 160 13.64 -25.13 -6.23
CA ASP A 160 14.72 -24.65 -5.37
C ASP A 160 14.20 -24.25 -3.99
N GLN A 161 13.03 -23.62 -3.89
CA GLN A 161 12.36 -23.33 -2.62
C GLN A 161 12.00 -24.62 -1.88
N ARG A 162 11.43 -25.61 -2.56
CA ARG A 162 11.14 -26.92 -1.96
C ARG A 162 12.42 -27.64 -1.53
N ALA A 163 13.51 -27.51 -2.29
CA ALA A 163 14.80 -28.08 -1.92
C ALA A 163 15.42 -27.36 -0.71
N ALA A 164 15.31 -26.04 -0.64
CA ALA A 164 15.77 -25.24 0.49
C ALA A 164 14.94 -25.52 1.74
N GLU A 165 13.62 -25.67 1.62
CA GLU A 165 12.72 -26.03 2.72
C GLU A 165 12.99 -27.45 3.22
N LYS A 166 13.27 -28.40 2.32
CA LYS A 166 13.73 -29.75 2.68
C LYS A 166 15.08 -29.72 3.39
N LYS A 167 16.06 -28.94 2.91
CA LYS A 167 17.36 -28.78 3.59
C LYS A 167 17.23 -28.08 4.94
N ALA A 168 16.33 -27.11 5.07
CA ALA A 168 16.04 -26.45 6.34
C ALA A 168 15.31 -27.39 7.32
N ALA A 169 14.48 -28.31 6.82
CA ALA A 169 13.82 -29.35 7.62
C ALA A 169 14.77 -30.53 7.97
N GLU A 170 15.75 -30.84 7.12
CA GLU A 170 16.79 -31.84 7.38
C GLU A 170 17.95 -31.31 8.22
N THR A 171 18.08 -30.00 8.42
CA THR A 171 19.04 -29.45 9.39
C THR A 171 18.49 -29.78 10.79
N PRO A 172 19.06 -30.76 11.50
CA PRO A 172 18.55 -31.17 12.80
C PRO A 172 18.77 -30.03 13.79
N ALA A 173 17.83 -29.87 14.72
CA ALA A 173 17.96 -28.99 15.86
C ALA A 173 19.38 -29.06 16.44
N GLU A 174 20.09 -27.94 16.36
CA GLU A 174 21.36 -27.74 17.05
C GLU A 174 21.13 -28.06 18.54
N PRO A 175 21.87 -29.02 19.14
CA PRO A 175 21.68 -29.35 20.53
C PRO A 175 22.08 -28.12 21.36
N GLU A 176 21.14 -27.59 22.15
CA GLU A 176 21.38 -26.48 23.07
C GLU A 176 22.70 -26.69 23.83
N PRO A 177 23.55 -25.66 23.99
CA PRO A 177 24.76 -25.79 24.80
C PRO A 177 24.32 -26.09 26.24
N LYS A 178 24.55 -27.34 26.65
CA LYS A 178 24.30 -27.84 28.01
C LYS A 178 24.89 -26.84 29.00
N LYS A 179 24.01 -26.16 29.76
CA LYS A 179 24.41 -25.32 30.88
C LYS A 179 25.18 -26.19 31.87
N LYS A 180 26.50 -25.98 31.94
CA LYS A 180 27.37 -26.57 32.94
C LYS A 180 26.81 -26.24 34.33
N GLY A 181 26.64 -27.27 35.15
CA GLY A 181 25.98 -27.19 36.44
C GLY A 181 26.60 -26.15 37.37
N LEU A 182 25.73 -25.34 37.98
CA LEU A 182 26.05 -24.45 39.09
C LEU A 182 25.88 -25.19 40.43
N PHE A 183 26.45 -26.40 40.53
CA PHE A 183 26.52 -27.13 41.80
C PHE A 183 27.98 -27.46 42.08
N GLY A 184 28.57 -26.70 43.00
CA GLY A 184 29.85 -27.03 43.61
C GLY A 184 30.67 -25.80 44.00
N PHE A 185 30.36 -25.18 45.15
CA PHE A 185 31.31 -24.96 46.26
C PHE A 185 30.68 -24.06 47.34
N GLY A 186 30.85 -24.42 48.61
CA GLY A 186 30.64 -23.49 49.71
C GLY A 186 29.76 -23.98 50.87
N LYS A 187 30.00 -25.19 51.39
CA LYS A 187 29.58 -25.57 52.75
C LYS A 187 30.42 -24.74 53.74
N LYS A 188 29.91 -23.60 54.21
CA LYS A 188 30.46 -22.92 55.39
C LYS A 188 30.06 -23.72 56.64
N LYS A 189 31.08 -24.06 57.41
CA LYS A 189 31.02 -24.71 58.73
C LYS A 189 30.62 -23.64 59.75
N ASP A 190 29.65 -23.99 60.59
CA ASP A 190 29.41 -23.32 61.87
C ASP A 190 30.47 -23.77 62.88
N GLN A 191 31.10 -22.80 63.56
CA GLN A 191 31.63 -22.88 64.91
C GLN A 191 31.42 -21.52 65.56
#